data_AF-A0A9E6C203-F1
#
_entry.id   AF-A0A9E6C203-F1
#
_cell.length_a   1.000
_cell.length_b   1.000
_cell.length_c   1.000
_cell.angle_alpha   90.00
_cell.angle_beta   90.00
_cell.angle_gamma   90.00
#
_symmetry.space_group_name_H-M   'P 1'
#
loop_
_entity.id
_entity.type
_entity.pdbx_description
1 polymer ?
#
loop_
_entity_poly.entity_id
_entity_poly.type
_entity_poly.pdbx_seq_one_letter_code
_entity_poly.pdbx_strand_id
1 'polypeptide(L)' 'MVVKPGHESFTWKGAYARAFVLFFSFFLMTVWLPSVLFKVAPISGAPRAVQDIVVSGVWFTALAVGMVALRHLQKAQKI' A
#
# COMPACT_ATOMS: atom_id res chain seq x y z
N MET A 1 -15.63 12.94 34.73
CA MET A 1 -16.16 13.45 33.45
C MET A 1 -15.86 12.41 32.38
N VAL A 2 -16.87 11.65 31.96
CA VAL A 2 -16.73 10.60 30.94
C VAL A 2 -16.65 11.30 29.59
N VAL A 3 -15.50 11.22 28.93
CA VAL A 3 -15.33 11.71 27.56
C VAL A 3 -16.22 10.84 26.67
N LYS A 4 -17.40 11.34 26.31
CA LYS A 4 -18.24 10.73 25.27
C LYS A 4 -17.38 10.69 24.00
N PRO A 5 -17.22 9.54 23.33
CA PRO A 5 -16.58 9.51 22.03
C PRO A 5 -17.39 10.43 21.12
N GLY A 6 -16.76 11.50 20.65
CA GLY A 6 -17.34 12.36 19.64
C GLY A 6 -17.66 11.47 18.45
N HIS A 7 -18.94 11.34 18.10
CA HIS A 7 -19.33 10.84 16.80
C HIS A 7 -18.79 11.86 15.79
N GLU A 8 -17.55 11.67 15.33
CA GLU A 8 -17.15 12.20 14.03
C GLU A 8 -18.23 11.71 13.07
N SER A 9 -19.03 12.64 12.55
CA SER A 9 -20.18 12.30 11.71
C SER A 9 -19.68 11.38 10.59
N PHE A 10 -20.03 10.09 10.68
CA PHE A 10 -19.68 9.11 9.67
C PHE A 10 -20.37 9.54 8.38
N THR A 11 -19.61 10.15 7.47
CA THR A 11 -20.14 10.57 6.17
C THR A 11 -19.90 9.45 5.18
N TRP A 12 -20.95 9.01 4.50
CA TRP A 12 -20.85 8.03 3.40
C TRP A 12 -19.82 8.47 2.36
N LYS A 13 -19.77 9.77 2.04
CA LYS A 13 -18.77 10.36 1.14
C LYS A 13 -17.33 10.13 1.61
N GLY A 14 -17.05 10.31 2.90
CA GLY A 14 -15.73 10.04 3.48
C GLY A 14 -15.38 8.55 3.50
N ALA A 15 -16.35 7.68 3.78
CA ALA A 15 -16.17 6.23 3.73
C ALA A 15 -15.84 5.74 2.32
N TYR A 16 -16.59 6.18 1.30
CA TYR A 16 -16.32 5.84 -0.10
C TYR A 16 -14.95 6.36 -0.57
N ALA A 17 -14.57 7.59 -0.20
CA ALA A 17 -13.25 8.13 -0.53
C ALA A 17 -12.12 7.28 0.07
N ARG A 18 -12.24 6.89 1.35
CA ARG A 18 -11.25 6.01 2.02
C ARG A 18 -11.20 4.62 1.37
N ALA A 19 -12.35 4.02 1.08
CA ALA A 19 -12.43 2.72 0.41
C ALA A 19 -11.80 2.76 -0.99
N PHE A 20 -12.04 3.84 -1.74
CA PHE A 20 -11.45 4.04 -3.07
C PHE A 20 -9.92 4.18 -2.98
N VAL A 21 -9.41 4.96 -2.03
CA VAL A 21 -7.96 5.08 -1.80
C VAL A 21 -7.36 3.71 -1.46
N LEU A 22 -7.96 2.96 -0.54
CA LEU A 22 -7.50 1.62 -0.18
C LEU A 22 -7.50 0.67 -1.39
N PHE A 23 -8.57 0.68 -2.18
CA PHE A 23 -8.67 -0.13 -3.39
C PHE A 23 -7.57 0.22 -4.39
N PHE A 24 -7.36 1.50 -4.68
CA PHE A 24 -6.32 1.95 -5.61
C PHE A 24 -4.91 1.64 -5.11
N SER A 25 -4.65 1.86 -3.81
CA SER A 25 -3.37 1.49 -3.21
C SER A 25 -3.11 -0.01 -3.30
N PHE A 26 -4.13 -0.83 -3.04
CA PHE A 26 -4.03 -2.29 -3.18
C PHE A 26 -3.78 -2.70 -4.62
N PHE A 27 -4.54 -2.17 -5.58
CA PHE A 27 -4.36 -2.42 -7.00
C PHE A 27 -2.95 -2.05 -7.48
N LEU A 28 -2.46 -0.87 -7.09
CA LEU A 28 -1.13 -0.41 -7.47
C LEU A 28 -0.03 -1.33 -6.94
N MET A 29 -0.12 -1.76 -5.69
CA MET A 29 0.88 -2.61 -5.04
C MET A 29 0.84 -4.07 -5.53
N THR A 30 -0.34 -4.62 -5.81
CA THR A 30 -0.50 -6.07 -6.05
C THR A 30 -0.64 -6.44 -7.53
N VAL A 31 -1.14 -5.52 -8.36
CA VAL A 31 -1.40 -5.80 -9.78
C VAL A 31 -0.45 -5.00 -10.65
N TRP A 32 -0.44 -3.67 -10.47
CA TRP A 32 0.31 -2.79 -11.38
C TRP A 32 1.82 -2.90 -11.17
N LEU A 33 2.31 -2.78 -9.93
CA LEU A 33 3.74 -2.78 -9.63
C LEU A 33 4.43 -4.08 -10.10
N PRO A 34 3.93 -5.29 -9.79
CA PRO A 34 4.50 -6.53 -10.33
C PRO A 34 4.44 -6.56 -11.87
N SER A 35 3.29 -6.18 -12.46
CA SER A 35 3.14 -6.18 -13.92
C SER A 35 4.13 -5.26 -14.63
N VAL A 36 4.48 -4.12 -14.03
CA VAL A 36 5.48 -3.21 -14.60
C VAL A 36 6.87 -3.80 -14.45
N LEU A 37 7.20 -4.35 -13.28
CA LEU A 37 8.51 -4.95 -13.02
C LEU A 37 8.84 -6.10 -13.98
N PHE A 38 7.86 -6.95 -14.32
CA PHE A 38 8.07 -8.01 -15.31
C PHE A 38 8.32 -7.49 -16.74
N LYS A 39 7.92 -6.25 -17.06
CA LYS A 39 8.07 -5.65 -18.39
C LYS A 39 9.37 -4.86 -18.56
N VAL A 40 10.13 -4.61 -17.49
CA VAL A 40 11.36 -3.82 -17.57
C VAL A 40 12.46 -4.67 -18.20
N ALA A 41 13.16 -4.12 -19.20
CA ALA A 41 14.16 -4.82 -20.01
C ALA A 41 15.24 -5.64 -19.25
N PRO A 42 15.74 -5.21 -18.06
CA PRO A 42 16.71 -6.01 -17.30
C PRO A 42 16.11 -7.27 -16.66
N ILE A 43 14.80 -7.27 -16.39
CA ILE A 43 14.09 -8.35 -15.69
C ILE A 43 13.49 -9.31 -16.71
N SER A 44 12.97 -8.81 -17.84
CA SER A 44 12.27 -9.62 -18.84
C SER A 44 13.13 -10.72 -19.48
N GLY A 45 14.46 -10.52 -19.56
CA GLY A 45 15.41 -11.50 -20.11
C GLY A 45 16.02 -12.46 -19.08
N ALA A 46 15.74 -12.28 -17.79
CA ALA A 46 16.33 -13.08 -16.72
C ALA A 46 15.64 -14.45 -16.56
N PRO A 47 16.31 -15.47 -15.99
CA PRO A 47 15.68 -16.74 -15.62
C PRO A 47 14.46 -16.53 -14.71
N ARG A 48 13.42 -17.36 -14.86
CA ARG A 48 12.15 -17.15 -14.15
C ARG A 48 12.30 -17.05 -12.63
N ALA A 49 13.15 -17.88 -12.04
CA ALA A 49 13.43 -17.85 -10.61
C ALA A 49 14.01 -16.50 -10.15
N VAL A 50 14.87 -15.86 -10.96
CA VAL A 50 15.43 -14.54 -10.67
C VAL A 50 14.36 -13.47 -10.77
N GLN A 51 13.48 -13.53 -11.78
CA GLN A 51 12.35 -12.61 -11.91
C GLN A 51 11.44 -12.69 -10.68
N ASP A 52 11.08 -13.89 -10.25
CA ASP A 52 10.18 -14.10 -9.12
C ASP A 52 10.82 -13.59 -7.80
N ILE A 53 12.12 -13.83 -7.58
CA ILE A 53 12.86 -13.31 -6.41
C ILE A 53 12.90 -11.77 -6.42
N VAL A 54 13.24 -11.16 -7.57
CA VAL A 54 13.37 -9.70 -7.68
C VAL A 54 12.01 -9.03 -7.50
N VAL A 55 10.98 -9.51 -8.21
CA VAL A 55 9.63 -8.94 -8.11
C VAL A 55 9.07 -9.10 -6.70
N SER A 56 9.26 -10.27 -6.08
CA SER A 56 8.85 -10.50 -4.68
C SER A 56 9.63 -9.60 -3.72
N GLY A 57 10.94 -9.43 -3.92
CA GLY A 57 11.79 -8.58 -3.09
C GLY A 57 11.39 -7.10 -3.16
N VAL A 58 11.11 -6.59 -4.37
CA VAL A 58 10.60 -5.22 -4.55
C VAL A 58 9.23 -5.07 -3.89
N TRP A 59 8.35 -6.06 -4.03
CA TRP A 59 7.04 -6.05 -3.39
C TRP A 59 7.13 -6.02 -1.86
N PHE A 60 7.95 -6.89 -1.25
CA PHE A 60 8.16 -6.90 0.20
C PHE A 60 8.77 -5.59 0.70
N THR A 61 9.70 -5.01 -0.06
CA THR A 61 10.32 -3.71 0.26
C THR A 61 9.27 -2.61 0.25
N ALA A 62 8.42 -2.57 -0.79
CA ALA A 62 7.34 -1.59 -0.91
C ALA A 62 6.33 -1.72 0.25
N LEU A 63 6.01 -2.95 0.66
CA LEU A 63 5.15 -3.23 1.81
C LEU A 63 5.81 -2.75 3.12
N ALA A 64 7.08 -3.06 3.35
CA ALA A 64 7.83 -2.60 4.51
C ALA A 64 7.88 -1.07 4.61
N VAL A 65 8.16 -0.39 3.49
CA VAL A 65 8.13 1.08 3.41
C VAL A 65 6.73 1.62 3.72
N GLY A 66 5.67 1.01 3.19
CA GLY A 66 4.29 1.38 3.50
C GLY A 66 3.95 1.26 4.98
N MET A 67 4.36 0.16 5.63
CA MET A 67 4.18 -0.03 7.08
C MET A 67 4.95 1.02 7.90
N VAL A 68 6.19 1.31 7.53
CA VAL A 68 7.01 2.33 8.19
C VAL A 68 6.39 3.71 8.02
N ALA A 69 5.97 4.07 6.81
CA ALA A 69 5.31 5.34 6.52
C ALA A 69 4.01 5.49 7.33
N LEU A 70 3.16 4.45 7.36
CA LEU A 70 1.95 4.44 8.19
C LEU A 70 2.29 4.60 9.68
N ARG A 71 3.32 3.92 10.17
CA ARG A 71 3.75 4.03 11.57
C ARG A 71 4.26 5.44 11.89
N HIS A 72 4.95 6.10 10.97
CA HIS A 72 5.37 7.49 11.12
C HIS A 72 4.17 8.44 11.09
N LEU A 73 3.21 8.23 10.19
CA LEU A 73 2.00 9.04 10.10
C LEU A 73 1.12 8.88 11.34
N GLN A 74 0.95 7.67 11.87
CA GLN A 74 0.25 7.40 13.12
C GLN A 74 0.93 8.12 14.30
N LYS A 75 2.27 8.02 14.40
CA LYS A 75 3.05 8.73 15.42
C LYS A 75 2.96 10.25 15.28
N ALA A 76 2.94 10.78 14.06
CA ALA A 76 2.85 12.21 13.79
C ALA A 76 1.44 12.76 14.08
N GLN A 77 0.39 11.99 13.83
CA GLN A 77 -0.98 12.35 14.16
C GLN A 77 -1.34 12.17 15.65
N LYS A 78 -0.47 11.54 16.46
CA LYS A 78 -0.74 11.18 17.88
C LYS A 78 -2.14 10.56 18.07
N ILE A 79 -2.38 9.46 17.36
CA ILE A 79 -3.30 8.42 17.85
C ILE A 79 -2.52 7.53 18.80
#